data_AF-A0A447TMI9-F1
#
_entry.id   AF-A0A447TMI9-F1
#
_cell.length_a   1.000
_cell.length_b   1.000
_cell.length_c   1.000
_cell.angle_alpha   90.00
_cell.angle_beta   90.00
_cell.angle_gamma   90.00
#
_symmetry.space_group_name_H-M   'P 1'
#
loop_
_entity.id
_entity.type
_entity.pdbx_description
1 polymer ?
#
loop_
_entity_poly.entity_id
_entity_poly.type
_entity_poly.pdbx_seq_one_letter_code
_entity_poly.pdbx_strand_id
1 'polypeptide(L)'
;MTSHGTEFTLQTPMGSIDVLLPLPGRHNIANALAAAALSMAVGATLTAIKAGLAALKAVPGRLFPIQLSENQLVLDDAYNANVGSMTAAVQVLSEMPGYRVLVVGDMAELGAESEACHLQVGEAAKAAGIDRVLSTGKLSQAISHASGVGEHFADKAALIARFTRSASGATNDDYFSERITQRRDGRCGSCVTGERFMLVWLAEHLVKYYSGFNVFSYLTFRAIVSLLTALFISLWMGPRMIARLQKLSFGQVVRNDGPESHFSKRGTPTMGGIMILTSIVISVLLWAYPSNPYVWCVLVVLIGYGIIGFVDDYRKVVRKDTKGLIARWKYFWMSVIALGVAFALYLVGKRHARDPTGGAVL
;
A
#
# COMPACT_ATOMS: atom_id res chain seq x y z
N MET A 1 29.48 0.13 0.61
CA MET A 1 28.29 -0.75 0.69
C MET A 1 28.79 -2.17 0.67
N THR A 2 28.28 -3.04 1.54
CA THR A 2 28.63 -4.47 1.56
C THR A 2 27.44 -5.28 1.04
N SER A 3 27.65 -6.56 0.72
CA SER A 3 26.58 -7.50 0.39
C SER A 3 25.52 -7.65 1.50
N HIS A 4 25.84 -7.21 2.73
CA HIS A 4 24.99 -7.30 3.90
C HIS A 4 24.27 -6.00 4.27
N GLY A 5 24.58 -4.88 3.59
CA GLY A 5 23.94 -3.59 3.82
C GLY A 5 24.91 -2.40 3.78
N THR A 6 24.56 -1.37 4.53
CA THR A 6 25.30 -0.10 4.59
C THR A 6 25.83 0.12 6.01
N GLU A 7 27.15 0.11 6.17
CA GLU A 7 27.83 0.46 7.42
C GLU A 7 28.20 1.94 7.40
N PHE A 8 27.91 2.64 8.50
CA PHE A 8 28.30 4.04 8.67
C PHE A 8 28.35 4.43 10.16
N THR A 9 29.08 5.50 10.47
CA THR A 9 29.10 6.09 11.81
C THR A 9 27.94 7.07 11.96
N LEU A 10 26.99 6.75 12.83
CA LEU A 10 25.87 7.61 13.18
C LEU A 10 26.33 8.66 14.19
N GLN A 11 26.42 9.92 13.77
CA GLN A 11 26.78 11.04 14.63
C GLN A 11 25.53 11.74 15.14
N THR A 12 25.41 11.90 16.46
CA THR A 12 24.25 12.53 17.11
C THR A 12 24.70 13.52 18.19
N PRO A 13 23.81 14.42 18.66
CA PRO A 13 24.10 15.28 19.80
C PRO A 13 24.43 14.53 21.10
N MET A 14 24.06 13.25 21.23
CA MET A 14 24.32 12.42 22.40
C MET A 14 25.59 11.56 22.26
N GLY A 15 26.32 11.67 21.15
CA GLY A 15 27.51 10.88 20.84
C GLY A 15 27.44 10.20 19.48
N SER A 16 28.47 9.41 19.18
CA SER A 16 28.63 8.70 17.91
C SER A 16 28.59 7.19 18.12
N ILE A 17 28.00 6.46 17.18
CA ILE A 17 27.95 4.99 17.23
C ILE A 17 28.00 4.38 15.82
N ASP A 18 28.77 3.32 15.64
CA ASP A 18 28.81 2.59 14.38
C ASP A 18 27.57 1.69 14.24
N VAL A 19 26.89 1.82 13.11
CA VAL A 19 25.65 1.11 12.80
C VAL A 19 25.77 0.34 11.48
N LEU A 20 25.13 -0.82 11.45
CA LEU A 20 24.90 -1.62 10.25
C LEU A 20 23.43 -1.49 9.89
N LEU A 21 23.14 -0.92 8.72
CA LEU A 21 21.79 -0.85 8.16
C LEU A 21 21.63 -1.97 7.12
N PRO A 22 20.82 -3.01 7.37
CA PRO A 22 20.62 -4.15 6.46
C PRO A 22 19.72 -3.80 5.25
N LEU A 23 19.84 -2.58 4.74
CA LEU A 23 19.14 -2.08 3.56
C LEU A 23 20.14 -1.51 2.57
N PRO A 24 20.02 -1.84 1.27
CA PRO A 24 20.80 -1.18 0.23
C PRO A 24 20.32 0.26 0.01
N GLY A 25 21.24 1.12 -0.41
CA GLY A 25 20.99 2.47 -0.89
C GLY A 25 21.28 3.57 0.12
N ARG A 26 21.99 4.61 -0.34
CA ARG A 26 22.34 5.79 0.47
C ARG A 26 21.13 6.57 0.97
N HIS A 27 20.03 6.57 0.23
CA HIS A 27 18.79 7.23 0.66
C HIS A 27 18.22 6.60 1.94
N ASN A 28 18.44 5.30 2.18
CA ASN A 28 18.04 4.66 3.42
C ASN A 28 18.87 5.11 4.63
N ILE A 29 20.08 5.65 4.42
CA ILE A 29 20.84 6.33 5.48
C ILE A 29 20.07 7.56 5.94
N ALA A 30 19.57 8.40 5.03
CA ALA A 30 18.77 9.57 5.40
C ALA A 30 17.49 9.19 6.17
N ASN A 31 16.82 8.11 5.76
CA ASN A 31 15.68 7.56 6.50
C ASN A 31 16.08 7.08 7.90
N ALA A 32 17.23 6.41 8.03
CA ALA A 32 17.76 5.97 9.31
C ALA A 32 18.14 7.16 10.23
N LEU A 33 18.70 8.24 9.67
CA LEU A 33 18.98 9.48 10.40
C LEU A 33 17.69 10.14 10.91
N ALA A 34 16.66 10.23 10.06
CA ALA A 34 15.36 10.77 10.45
C ALA A 34 14.69 9.92 11.56
N ALA A 35 14.74 8.58 11.41
CA ALA A 35 14.23 7.66 12.41
C ALA A 35 15.00 7.77 13.74
N ALA A 36 16.33 7.90 13.69
CA ALA A 36 17.17 8.13 14.86
C ALA A 36 16.81 9.45 15.56
N ALA A 37 16.67 10.54 14.81
CA ALA A 37 16.29 11.85 15.37
C ALA A 37 14.92 11.81 16.07
N LEU A 38 13.91 11.18 15.44
CA LEU A 38 12.58 11.02 16.04
C LEU A 38 12.61 10.12 17.27
N SER A 39 13.39 9.03 17.24
CA SER A 39 13.52 8.10 18.37
C SER A 39 14.22 8.78 19.56
N MET A 40 15.26 9.58 19.30
CA MET A 40 15.95 10.36 20.33
C MET A 40 15.02 11.41 20.96
N ALA A 41 14.19 12.06 20.16
CA ALA A 41 13.23 13.07 20.65
C ALA A 41 12.23 12.49 21.67
N VAL A 42 11.97 11.18 21.62
CA VAL A 42 11.11 10.46 22.59
C VAL A 42 11.89 9.65 23.63
N GLY A 43 13.21 9.87 23.74
CA GLY A 43 14.06 9.31 24.80
C GLY A 43 14.75 7.98 24.48
N ALA A 44 14.84 7.56 23.22
CA ALA A 44 15.61 6.36 22.87
C ALA A 44 17.12 6.56 23.02
N THR A 45 17.82 5.57 23.57
CA THR A 45 19.29 5.57 23.68
C THR A 45 19.95 5.23 22.34
N LEU A 46 21.23 5.62 22.16
CA LEU A 46 22.02 5.24 20.97
C LEU A 46 22.12 3.72 20.79
N THR A 47 22.20 2.97 21.89
CA THR A 47 22.20 1.51 21.88
C THR A 47 20.88 0.93 21.37
N ALA A 48 19.74 1.51 21.78
CA ALA A 48 18.42 1.10 21.29
C ALA A 48 18.24 1.42 19.81
N ILE A 49 18.73 2.58 19.35
CA ILE A 49 18.68 2.97 17.93
C ILE A 49 19.53 2.01 17.09
N LYS A 50 20.77 1.72 17.50
CA LYS A 50 21.63 0.74 16.83
C LYS A 50 20.95 -0.63 16.72
N ALA A 51 20.39 -1.13 17.82
CA ALA A 51 19.69 -2.42 17.82
C ALA A 51 18.45 -2.40 16.91
N GLY A 52 17.67 -1.32 16.92
CA GLY A 52 16.48 -1.17 16.08
C GLY A 52 16.82 -1.09 14.59
N LEU A 53 17.85 -0.34 14.21
CA LEU A 53 18.31 -0.25 12.82
C LEU A 53 18.86 -1.59 12.31
N ALA A 54 19.62 -2.31 13.14
CA ALA A 54 20.17 -3.62 12.79
C ALA A 54 19.09 -4.70 12.63
N ALA A 55 17.94 -4.55 13.28
CA ALA A 55 16.83 -5.50 13.20
C ALA A 55 15.88 -5.26 12.01
N LEU A 56 16.14 -4.25 11.17
CA LEU A 56 15.30 -3.95 10.02
C LEU A 56 15.31 -5.11 9.01
N LYS A 57 14.14 -5.39 8.46
CA LYS A 57 13.97 -6.33 7.36
C LYS A 57 13.63 -5.56 6.09
N ALA A 58 14.22 -5.95 4.98
CA ALA A 58 13.81 -5.46 3.68
C ALA A 58 12.33 -5.81 3.42
N VAL A 59 11.59 -4.87 2.83
CA VAL A 59 10.19 -5.04 2.47
C VAL A 59 10.13 -5.46 1.00
N PRO A 60 9.41 -6.53 0.63
CA PRO A 60 9.23 -6.92 -0.77
C PRO A 60 8.80 -5.73 -1.64
N GLY A 61 9.44 -5.57 -2.80
CA GLY A 61 9.22 -4.45 -3.72
C GLY A 61 9.87 -3.11 -3.33
N ARG A 62 10.70 -3.05 -2.28
CA ARG A 62 11.45 -1.85 -1.85
C ARG A 62 12.94 -2.15 -1.73
N LEU A 63 13.64 -2.17 -2.85
CA LEU A 63 15.03 -2.65 -2.99
C LEU A 63 15.29 -3.98 -2.25
N PHE A 64 14.35 -4.92 -2.40
CA PHE A 64 14.41 -6.21 -1.73
C PHE A 64 15.47 -7.10 -2.41
N PRO A 65 16.54 -7.51 -1.69
CA PRO A 65 17.60 -8.33 -2.28
C PRO A 65 17.14 -9.79 -2.43
N ILE A 66 17.25 -10.32 -3.65
CA ILE A 66 16.96 -11.69 -4.01
C ILE A 66 18.24 -12.31 -4.58
N GLN A 67 18.91 -13.12 -3.77
CA GLN A 67 20.08 -13.89 -4.22
C GLN A 67 19.60 -15.05 -5.11
N LEU A 68 20.06 -15.07 -6.37
CA LEU A 68 19.75 -16.15 -7.31
C LEU A 68 20.84 -17.24 -7.32
N SER A 69 22.10 -16.83 -7.28
CA SER A 69 23.29 -17.68 -7.18
C SER A 69 24.41 -16.90 -6.48
N GLU A 70 25.60 -17.48 -6.25
CA GLU A 70 26.70 -16.80 -5.54
C GLU A 70 27.05 -15.43 -6.13
N ASN A 71 26.96 -15.28 -7.46
CA ASN A 71 27.34 -14.06 -8.19
C ASN A 71 26.16 -13.34 -8.85
N GLN A 72 24.92 -13.74 -8.57
CA GLN A 72 23.72 -13.12 -9.16
C GLN A 72 22.78 -12.62 -8.07
N LEU A 73 22.57 -11.32 -8.07
CA LEU A 73 21.69 -10.60 -7.16
C LEU A 73 20.64 -9.85 -7.97
N VAL A 74 19.37 -10.01 -7.59
CA VAL A 74 18.27 -9.19 -8.08
C VAL A 74 17.82 -8.25 -6.96
N LEU A 75 17.67 -6.96 -7.29
CA LEU A 75 17.10 -5.98 -6.38
C LEU A 75 15.66 -5.69 -6.82
N ASP A 76 14.69 -6.21 -6.08
CA ASP A 76 13.27 -5.99 -6.35
C ASP A 76 12.81 -4.65 -5.78
N ASP A 77 12.64 -3.67 -6.65
CA ASP A 77 12.09 -2.34 -6.36
C ASP A 77 10.81 -2.06 -7.18
N ALA A 78 10.02 -3.11 -7.45
CA ALA A 78 8.89 -3.04 -8.37
C ALA A 78 7.60 -2.46 -7.78
N TYR A 79 7.61 -1.94 -6.54
CA TYR A 79 6.38 -1.47 -5.88
C TYR A 79 5.85 -0.15 -6.45
N ASN A 80 6.71 0.86 -6.61
CA ASN A 80 6.33 2.18 -7.13
C ASN A 80 7.54 2.86 -7.79
N ALA A 81 7.30 3.60 -8.87
CA ALA A 81 8.34 4.26 -9.64
C ALA A 81 7.96 5.73 -9.92
N ASN A 82 8.80 6.65 -9.45
CA ASN A 82 8.83 8.06 -9.83
C ASN A 82 10.27 8.47 -10.16
N VAL A 83 10.47 9.66 -10.71
CA VAL A 83 11.81 10.13 -11.12
C VAL A 83 12.83 10.01 -9.98
N GLY A 84 12.48 10.49 -8.79
CA GLY A 84 13.38 10.46 -7.64
C GLY A 84 13.75 9.04 -7.19
N SER A 85 12.77 8.13 -7.12
CA SER A 85 13.01 6.73 -6.74
C SER A 85 13.81 5.98 -7.80
N MET A 86 13.52 6.21 -9.08
CA MET A 86 14.23 5.59 -10.19
C MET A 86 15.68 6.07 -10.29
N THR A 87 15.93 7.37 -10.14
CA THR A 87 17.30 7.91 -10.08
C THR A 87 18.06 7.35 -8.87
N ALA A 88 17.40 7.19 -7.71
CA ALA A 88 18.01 6.54 -6.55
C ALA A 88 18.30 5.05 -6.79
N ALA A 89 17.41 4.32 -7.49
CA ALA A 89 17.62 2.92 -7.86
C ALA A 89 18.79 2.76 -8.83
N VAL A 90 18.93 3.67 -9.81
CA VAL A 90 20.11 3.75 -10.70
C VAL A 90 21.40 3.91 -9.90
N GLN A 91 21.41 4.82 -8.92
CA GLN A 91 22.58 5.04 -8.07
C GLN A 91 22.91 3.83 -7.19
N VAL A 92 21.89 3.13 -6.67
CA VAL A 92 22.09 1.89 -5.92
C VAL A 92 22.72 0.84 -6.82
N LEU A 93 22.19 0.67 -8.04
CA LEU A 93 22.67 -0.31 -9.00
C LEU A 93 24.08 0.00 -9.48
N SER A 94 24.46 1.27 -9.64
CA SER A 94 25.81 1.66 -10.09
C SER A 94 26.90 1.32 -9.08
N GLU A 95 26.56 1.29 -7.79
CA GLU A 95 27.44 0.89 -6.68
C GLU A 95 27.54 -0.63 -6.49
N MET A 96 26.75 -1.43 -7.24
CA MET A 96 26.80 -2.89 -7.18
C MET A 96 27.98 -3.45 -8.00
N PRO A 97 28.61 -4.55 -7.56
CA PRO A 97 29.68 -5.19 -8.30
C PRO A 97 29.14 -5.96 -9.53
N GLY A 98 30.00 -6.13 -10.54
CA GLY A 98 29.71 -6.96 -11.71
C GLY A 98 28.95 -6.24 -12.82
N TYR A 99 28.31 -7.03 -13.69
CA TYR A 99 27.56 -6.53 -14.84
C TYR A 99 26.16 -6.08 -14.42
N ARG A 100 25.87 -4.78 -14.53
CA ARG A 100 24.68 -4.15 -13.97
C ARG A 100 23.60 -3.97 -15.03
N VAL A 101 22.48 -4.66 -14.82
CA VAL A 101 21.32 -4.61 -15.72
C VAL A 101 20.17 -3.92 -15.02
N LEU A 102 19.71 -2.80 -15.58
CA LEU A 102 18.55 -2.07 -15.10
C LEU A 102 17.31 -2.50 -15.88
N VAL A 103 16.33 -3.11 -15.21
CA VAL A 103 15.06 -3.54 -15.83
C VAL A 103 13.93 -2.61 -15.39
N VAL A 104 13.25 -1.95 -16.32
CA VAL A 104 12.30 -0.86 -16.03
C VAL A 104 10.99 -0.99 -16.81
N GLY A 105 9.93 -0.38 -16.26
CA GLY A 105 8.67 -0.17 -16.95
C GLY A 105 8.24 1.29 -16.89
N ASP A 106 7.04 1.58 -17.39
CA ASP A 106 6.49 2.93 -17.37
C ASP A 106 6.31 3.44 -15.94
N MET A 107 6.74 4.68 -15.69
CA MET A 107 6.42 5.41 -14.47
C MET A 107 4.99 5.98 -14.57
N ALA A 108 4.23 5.91 -13.48
CA ALA A 108 2.84 6.36 -13.43
C ALA A 108 2.73 7.82 -12.94
N GLU A 109 1.56 8.44 -13.16
CA GLU A 109 1.12 9.70 -12.52
C GLU A 109 1.94 10.97 -12.83
N LEU A 110 2.66 11.01 -13.97
CA LEU A 110 3.54 12.14 -14.35
C LEU A 110 2.91 13.20 -15.26
N GLY A 111 1.67 12.99 -15.72
CA GLY A 111 0.95 13.95 -16.56
C GLY A 111 1.70 14.30 -17.86
N ALA A 112 1.71 15.59 -18.23
CA ALA A 112 2.30 16.09 -19.47
C ALA A 112 3.84 16.00 -19.52
N GLU A 113 4.51 15.93 -18.37
CA GLU A 113 5.98 15.86 -18.28
C GLU A 113 6.51 14.42 -18.30
N SER A 114 5.63 13.43 -18.45
CA SER A 114 6.00 12.02 -18.35
C SER A 114 7.18 11.65 -19.24
N GLU A 115 7.19 12.07 -20.52
CA GLU A 115 8.29 11.75 -21.43
C GLU A 115 9.63 12.34 -20.98
N ALA A 116 9.65 13.62 -20.57
CA ALA A 116 10.85 14.28 -20.05
C ALA A 116 11.38 13.58 -18.79
N CYS A 117 10.48 13.14 -17.92
CA CYS A 117 10.83 12.37 -16.73
C CYS A 117 11.47 11.02 -17.07
N HIS A 118 10.97 10.31 -18.09
CA HIS A 118 11.58 9.05 -18.55
C HIS A 118 12.97 9.30 -19.18
N LEU A 119 13.13 10.37 -19.95
CA LEU A 119 14.44 10.77 -20.49
C LEU A 119 15.45 11.05 -19.37
N GLN A 120 15.04 11.77 -18.33
CA GLN A 120 15.89 12.09 -17.18
C GLN A 120 16.44 10.83 -16.48
N VAL A 121 15.60 9.80 -16.32
CA VAL A 121 16.03 8.52 -15.73
C VAL A 121 17.02 7.79 -16.66
N GLY A 122 16.81 7.85 -17.97
CA GLY A 122 17.74 7.26 -18.95
C GLY A 122 19.10 7.95 -18.95
N GLU A 123 19.14 9.29 -18.92
CA GLU A 123 20.39 10.05 -18.79
C GLU A 123 21.10 9.80 -17.46
N ALA A 124 20.35 9.63 -16.36
CA ALA A 124 20.93 9.23 -15.09
C ALA A 124 21.57 7.83 -15.18
N ALA A 125 20.92 6.86 -15.85
CA ALA A 125 21.48 5.52 -16.06
C ALA A 125 22.77 5.55 -16.90
N LYS A 126 22.81 6.41 -17.92
CA LYS A 126 24.02 6.64 -18.73
C LYS A 126 25.14 7.26 -17.92
N ALA A 127 24.86 8.32 -17.17
CA ALA A 127 25.84 9.01 -16.34
C ALA A 127 26.39 8.11 -15.22
N ALA A 128 25.57 7.22 -14.68
CA ALA A 128 25.97 6.24 -13.68
C ALA A 128 26.74 5.04 -14.26
N GLY A 129 26.89 4.96 -15.59
CA GLY A 129 27.62 3.92 -16.28
C GLY A 129 26.98 2.53 -16.14
N ILE A 130 25.65 2.45 -16.17
CA ILE A 130 24.94 1.16 -16.17
C ILE A 130 25.27 0.39 -17.45
N ASP A 131 25.48 -0.92 -17.35
CA ASP A 131 25.98 -1.73 -18.47
C ASP A 131 24.89 -2.10 -19.48
N ARG A 132 23.63 -2.22 -19.03
CA ARG A 132 22.47 -2.47 -19.89
C ARG A 132 21.16 -1.99 -19.27
N VAL A 133 20.24 -1.50 -20.11
CA VAL A 133 18.89 -1.11 -19.70
C VAL A 133 17.83 -1.88 -20.50
N LEU A 134 17.01 -2.69 -19.85
CA LEU A 134 15.90 -3.38 -20.50
C LEU A 134 14.58 -2.70 -20.11
N SER A 135 13.80 -2.24 -21.08
CA SER A 135 12.55 -1.53 -20.81
C SER A 135 11.32 -2.21 -21.42
N THR A 136 10.17 -2.09 -20.77
CA THR A 136 8.89 -2.58 -21.32
C THR A 136 7.72 -1.66 -20.93
N GLY A 137 6.98 -1.18 -21.93
CA GLY A 137 5.92 -0.19 -21.75
C GLY A 137 5.88 0.84 -22.88
N LYS A 138 4.98 1.83 -22.84
CA LYS A 138 4.85 2.82 -23.91
C LYS A 138 5.84 3.98 -23.79
N LEU A 139 6.19 4.38 -22.56
CA LEU A 139 7.01 5.56 -22.29
C LEU A 139 8.43 5.21 -21.85
N SER A 140 8.60 4.04 -21.22
CA SER A 140 9.88 3.51 -20.77
C SER A 140 10.88 3.21 -21.89
N GLN A 141 10.44 3.18 -23.15
CA GLN A 141 11.34 3.18 -24.31
C GLN A 141 12.31 4.38 -24.28
N ALA A 142 11.86 5.54 -23.80
CA ALA A 142 12.69 6.74 -23.67
C ALA A 142 13.86 6.52 -22.69
N ILE A 143 13.66 5.75 -21.61
CA ILE A 143 14.71 5.42 -20.63
C ILE A 143 15.81 4.59 -21.33
N SER A 144 15.43 3.50 -22.00
CA SER A 144 16.38 2.64 -22.70
C SER A 144 17.13 3.39 -23.81
N HIS A 145 16.44 4.25 -24.55
CA HIS A 145 17.06 5.02 -25.63
C HIS A 145 18.06 6.06 -25.10
N ALA A 146 17.67 6.87 -24.11
CA ALA A 146 18.55 7.88 -23.52
C ALA A 146 19.74 7.26 -22.77
N SER A 147 19.60 6.03 -22.24
CA SER A 147 20.72 5.33 -21.60
C SER A 147 21.90 5.02 -22.54
N GLY A 148 21.67 4.94 -23.86
CA GLY A 148 22.68 4.57 -24.86
C GLY A 148 23.06 3.08 -24.88
N VAL A 149 22.57 2.29 -23.92
CA VAL A 149 22.88 0.85 -23.75
C VAL A 149 21.62 0.01 -23.60
N GLY A 150 20.47 0.54 -24.04
CA GLY A 150 19.17 -0.02 -23.75
C GLY A 150 18.52 -0.81 -24.89
N GLU A 151 17.71 -1.80 -24.53
CA GLU A 151 16.84 -2.58 -25.42
C GLU A 151 15.38 -2.46 -24.93
N HIS A 152 14.45 -2.21 -25.85
CA HIS A 152 13.03 -2.03 -25.55
C HIS A 152 12.19 -3.23 -26.05
N PHE A 153 11.21 -3.65 -25.24
CA PHE A 153 10.36 -4.81 -25.53
C PHE A 153 8.87 -4.46 -25.47
N ALA A 154 8.12 -4.92 -26.46
CA ALA A 154 6.68 -4.73 -26.57
C ALA A 154 5.89 -5.42 -25.45
N ASP A 155 6.41 -6.53 -24.92
CA ASP A 155 5.79 -7.29 -23.86
C ASP A 155 6.82 -7.84 -22.86
N LYS A 156 6.32 -8.16 -21.66
CA LYS A 156 7.15 -8.66 -20.56
C LYS A 156 7.72 -10.04 -20.83
N ALA A 157 7.05 -10.90 -21.59
CA ALA A 157 7.54 -12.24 -21.87
C ALA A 157 8.78 -12.20 -22.77
N ALA A 158 8.78 -11.34 -23.79
CA ALA A 158 9.94 -11.10 -24.64
C ALA A 158 11.13 -10.55 -23.84
N LEU A 159 10.89 -9.60 -22.93
CA LEU A 159 11.93 -9.06 -22.04
C LEU A 159 12.51 -10.16 -21.15
N ILE A 160 11.65 -10.97 -20.51
CA ILE A 160 12.09 -12.08 -19.64
C ILE A 160 12.92 -13.07 -20.44
N ALA A 161 12.49 -13.47 -21.64
CA ALA A 161 13.25 -14.38 -22.49
C ALA A 161 14.65 -13.83 -22.83
N ARG A 162 14.76 -12.53 -23.14
CA ARG A 162 16.05 -11.87 -23.39
C ARG A 162 16.93 -11.79 -22.14
N PHE A 163 16.34 -11.47 -20.99
CA PHE A 163 17.02 -11.35 -19.71
C PHE A 163 17.60 -12.71 -19.29
N THR A 164 16.79 -13.77 -19.35
CA THR A 164 17.22 -15.14 -19.03
C THR A 164 18.40 -15.57 -19.90
N ARG A 165 18.36 -15.32 -21.22
CA ARG A 165 19.49 -15.62 -22.12
C ARG A 165 20.78 -14.87 -21.75
N SER A 166 20.67 -13.67 -21.19
CA SER A 166 21.85 -12.89 -20.76
C SER A 166 22.41 -13.36 -19.43
N ALA A 167 21.54 -13.87 -18.55
CA ALA A 167 21.92 -14.44 -17.27
C ALA A 167 22.50 -15.87 -17.41
N SER A 168 22.06 -16.61 -18.44
CA SER A 168 22.44 -18.01 -18.71
C SER A 168 23.60 -18.16 -19.70
N GLY A 169 24.73 -17.47 -19.46
CA GLY A 169 25.97 -17.67 -20.23
C GLY A 169 26.48 -19.13 -20.27
N ALA A 170 25.83 -20.06 -19.57
CA ALA A 170 25.87 -21.49 -19.81
C ALA A 170 24.51 -22.11 -19.41
N THR A 171 24.14 -23.17 -20.13
CA THR A 171 23.03 -24.12 -19.93
C THR A 171 21.58 -23.64 -20.17
N ASN A 172 20.97 -24.25 -21.20
CA ASN A 172 19.52 -24.37 -21.41
C ASN A 172 18.88 -24.93 -20.14
N ASP A 173 18.18 -24.10 -19.38
CA ASP A 173 17.27 -24.58 -18.34
C ASP A 173 15.98 -23.75 -18.39
N ASP A 174 14.92 -24.40 -18.88
CA ASP A 174 13.52 -23.93 -18.84
C ASP A 174 13.00 -23.66 -17.40
N TYR A 175 13.79 -24.04 -16.38
CA TYR A 175 13.48 -23.87 -14.96
C TYR A 175 13.50 -22.40 -14.46
N PHE A 176 14.15 -21.48 -15.17
CA PHE A 176 14.31 -20.09 -14.71
C PHE A 176 13.00 -19.28 -14.80
N SER A 177 12.18 -19.52 -15.82
CA SER A 177 10.89 -18.85 -16.02
C SER A 177 9.86 -19.26 -14.95
N GLU A 178 9.91 -20.52 -14.50
CA GLU A 178 8.97 -21.02 -13.50
C GLU A 178 9.23 -20.45 -12.10
N ARG A 179 10.47 -20.20 -11.67
CA ARG A 179 10.71 -19.69 -10.28
C ARG A 179 10.32 -18.22 -10.08
N ILE A 180 10.51 -17.36 -11.07
CA ILE A 180 10.08 -15.94 -11.00
C ILE A 180 8.55 -15.85 -11.08
N THR A 181 7.91 -16.77 -11.80
CA THR A 181 6.44 -16.80 -11.95
C THR A 181 5.75 -17.54 -10.79
N GLN A 182 6.34 -18.62 -10.25
CA GLN A 182 5.80 -19.41 -9.13
C GLN A 182 5.94 -18.75 -7.76
N ARG A 183 6.94 -17.88 -7.52
CA ARG A 183 7.05 -17.20 -6.21
C ARG A 183 6.16 -15.96 -6.06
N ARG A 184 5.41 -15.59 -7.11
CA ARG A 184 4.22 -14.73 -6.98
C ARG A 184 3.03 -15.48 -6.38
N ASP A 185 3.01 -16.81 -6.45
CA ASP A 185 2.07 -17.64 -5.70
C ASP A 185 2.67 -17.91 -4.32
N GLY A 186 2.14 -17.23 -3.30
CA GLY A 186 2.53 -17.34 -1.89
C GLY A 186 2.25 -18.70 -1.25
N ARG A 187 2.88 -19.78 -1.74
CA ARG A 187 2.99 -21.04 -1.02
C ARG A 187 4.21 -21.01 -0.11
N CYS A 188 4.08 -20.32 1.02
CA CYS A 188 4.73 -20.78 2.24
C CYS A 188 3.83 -21.89 2.80
N GLY A 189 4.25 -23.14 2.63
CA GLY A 189 3.55 -24.28 3.19
C GLY A 189 3.71 -24.30 4.71
N SER A 190 2.67 -23.89 5.42
CA SER A 190 2.20 -24.43 6.70
C SER A 190 1.08 -23.53 7.26
N CYS A 191 0.06 -24.14 7.87
CA CYS A 191 -1.08 -23.53 8.59
C CYS A 191 -2.34 -23.14 7.76
N VAL A 192 -3.01 -24.17 7.25
CA VAL A 192 -4.37 -24.65 7.63
C VAL A 192 -5.43 -23.61 8.08
N THR A 193 -6.57 -23.70 7.37
CA THR A 193 -7.99 -23.43 7.73
C THR A 193 -8.48 -22.01 8.04
N GLY A 194 -9.49 -21.63 7.25
CA GLY A 194 -10.46 -20.60 7.61
C GLY A 194 -11.31 -20.20 6.41
N GLU A 195 -12.36 -20.96 6.12
CA GLU A 195 -13.39 -20.52 5.16
C GLU A 195 -13.91 -19.13 5.55
N ARG A 196 -13.86 -18.17 4.62
CA ARG A 196 -14.83 -17.06 4.53
C ARG A 196 -14.69 -16.32 3.19
N PHE A 197 -15.79 -16.38 2.44
CA PHE A 197 -16.10 -15.74 1.16
C PHE A 197 -15.53 -14.33 0.98
N MET A 198 -14.77 -14.10 -0.11
CA MET A 198 -14.59 -12.80 -0.77
C MET A 198 -14.35 -12.98 -2.28
N LEU A 199 -14.86 -12.07 -3.11
CA LEU A 199 -14.76 -12.14 -4.58
C LEU A 199 -13.32 -12.09 -5.08
N VAL A 200 -12.42 -11.45 -4.35
CA VAL A 200 -10.99 -11.40 -4.68
C VAL A 200 -10.35 -12.79 -4.61
N TRP A 201 -10.69 -13.60 -3.60
CA TRP A 201 -10.17 -14.96 -3.47
C TRP A 201 -10.74 -15.89 -4.56
N LEU A 202 -12.01 -15.68 -4.93
CA LEU A 202 -12.62 -16.37 -6.06
C LEU A 202 -11.95 -15.99 -7.38
N ALA A 203 -11.67 -14.69 -7.60
CA ALA A 203 -10.97 -14.22 -8.78
C ALA A 203 -9.56 -14.81 -8.88
N GLU A 204 -8.80 -14.83 -7.77
CA GLU A 204 -7.49 -15.48 -7.68
C GLU A 204 -7.56 -17.00 -7.95
N HIS A 205 -8.60 -17.67 -7.45
CA HIS A 205 -8.82 -19.08 -7.75
C HIS A 205 -9.11 -19.31 -9.25
N LEU A 206 -9.83 -18.39 -9.88
CA LEU A 206 -10.17 -18.42 -11.32
C LEU A 206 -9.01 -18.03 -12.24
N VAL A 207 -7.97 -17.33 -11.73
CA VAL A 207 -6.73 -17.06 -12.48
C VAL A 207 -6.09 -18.35 -13.01
N LYS A 208 -6.23 -19.46 -12.29
CA LYS A 208 -5.71 -20.78 -12.69
C LYS A 208 -6.32 -21.30 -13.99
N TYR A 209 -7.53 -20.83 -14.33
CA TYR A 209 -8.27 -21.26 -15.51
C TYR A 209 -8.26 -20.20 -16.61
N TYR A 210 -8.17 -18.92 -16.26
CA TYR A 210 -8.10 -17.83 -17.25
C TYR A 210 -7.27 -16.65 -16.73
N SER A 211 -6.19 -16.31 -17.45
CA SER A 211 -5.23 -15.27 -17.05
C SER A 211 -5.83 -13.86 -16.93
N GLY A 212 -6.97 -13.60 -17.58
CA GLY A 212 -7.69 -12.33 -17.50
C GLY A 212 -8.18 -11.95 -16.09
N PHE A 213 -8.37 -12.93 -15.18
CA PHE A 213 -8.75 -12.64 -13.80
C PHE A 213 -7.63 -12.00 -12.97
N ASN A 214 -6.39 -11.94 -13.48
CA ASN A 214 -5.28 -11.28 -12.80
C ASN A 214 -5.49 -9.75 -12.68
N VAL A 215 -6.44 -9.19 -13.44
CA VAL A 215 -6.84 -7.79 -13.31
C VAL A 215 -7.36 -7.48 -11.89
N PHE A 216 -7.99 -8.45 -11.22
CA PHE A 216 -8.48 -8.30 -9.84
C PHE A 216 -7.36 -8.27 -8.79
N SER A 217 -6.13 -8.65 -9.14
CA SER A 217 -4.98 -8.59 -8.24
C SER A 217 -4.42 -7.16 -8.11
N TYR A 218 -4.71 -6.27 -9.06
CA TYR A 218 -4.20 -4.89 -9.01
C TYR A 218 -4.97 -4.04 -8.00
N LEU A 219 -4.22 -3.34 -7.14
CA LEU A 219 -4.76 -2.44 -6.12
C LEU A 219 -5.64 -1.33 -6.73
N THR A 220 -5.19 -0.73 -7.82
CA THR A 220 -5.90 0.35 -8.52
C THR A 220 -7.23 -0.12 -9.09
N PHE A 221 -7.24 -1.27 -9.75
CA PHE A 221 -8.46 -1.87 -10.28
C PHE A 221 -9.45 -2.15 -9.15
N ARG A 222 -8.99 -2.78 -8.06
CA ARG A 222 -9.81 -3.06 -6.88
C ARG A 222 -10.37 -1.82 -6.21
N ALA A 223 -9.57 -0.76 -6.09
CA ALA A 223 -10.02 0.51 -5.54
C ALA A 223 -11.15 1.11 -6.39
N ILE A 224 -11.02 1.07 -7.72
CA ILE A 224 -12.03 1.57 -8.65
C ILE A 224 -13.31 0.73 -8.55
N VAL A 225 -13.22 -0.60 -8.61
CA VAL A 225 -14.44 -1.44 -8.51
C VAL A 225 -15.07 -1.37 -7.12
N SER A 226 -14.29 -1.19 -6.06
CA SER A 226 -14.81 -0.93 -4.71
C SER A 226 -15.57 0.39 -4.64
N LEU A 227 -15.02 1.47 -5.19
CA LEU A 227 -15.70 2.75 -5.27
C LEU A 227 -17.02 2.65 -6.08
N LEU A 228 -16.96 2.03 -7.27
CA LEU A 228 -18.13 1.89 -8.14
C LEU A 228 -19.22 1.02 -7.52
N THR A 229 -18.84 -0.07 -6.85
CA THR A 229 -19.80 -0.94 -6.15
C THR A 229 -20.41 -0.25 -4.94
N ALA A 230 -19.64 0.51 -4.15
CA ALA A 230 -20.20 1.32 -3.07
C ALA A 230 -21.18 2.38 -3.60
N LEU A 231 -20.83 3.07 -4.68
CA LEU A 231 -21.70 4.05 -5.33
C LEU A 231 -22.99 3.40 -5.84
N PHE A 232 -22.88 2.28 -6.54
CA PHE A 232 -24.01 1.53 -7.07
C PHE A 232 -24.97 1.07 -5.96
N ILE A 233 -24.43 0.47 -4.88
CA ILE A 233 -25.24 0.04 -3.72
C ILE A 233 -25.91 1.25 -3.08
N SER A 234 -25.21 2.38 -2.94
CA SER A 234 -25.76 3.61 -2.36
C SER A 234 -26.92 4.15 -3.19
N LEU A 235 -26.76 4.26 -4.52
CA LEU A 235 -27.82 4.75 -5.40
C LEU A 235 -29.02 3.80 -5.46
N TRP A 236 -28.78 2.49 -5.45
CA TRP A 236 -29.83 1.47 -5.47
C TRP A 236 -30.63 1.39 -4.16
N MET A 237 -29.95 1.59 -3.02
CA MET A 237 -30.58 1.56 -1.70
C MET A 237 -31.28 2.88 -1.36
N GLY A 238 -30.85 4.00 -1.94
CA GLY A 238 -31.37 5.35 -1.68
C GLY A 238 -32.90 5.45 -1.73
N PRO A 239 -33.57 5.17 -2.87
CA PRO A 239 -35.01 5.31 -2.99
C PRO A 239 -35.80 4.47 -1.98
N ARG A 240 -35.36 3.23 -1.72
CA ARG A 240 -36.02 2.31 -0.79
C ARG A 240 -35.86 2.77 0.65
N MET A 241 -34.68 3.24 1.03
CA MET A 241 -34.40 3.70 2.37
C MET A 241 -35.12 5.01 2.65
N ILE A 242 -35.10 5.97 1.72
CA ILE A 242 -35.84 7.24 1.84
C ILE A 242 -37.34 6.97 2.03
N ALA A 243 -37.93 6.09 1.22
CA ALA A 243 -39.34 5.73 1.36
C ALA A 243 -39.68 5.07 2.72
N ARG A 244 -38.79 4.23 3.27
CA ARG A 244 -38.98 3.64 4.60
C ARG A 244 -38.84 4.66 5.72
N LEU A 245 -37.87 5.55 5.61
CA LEU A 245 -37.62 6.57 6.62
C LEU A 245 -38.69 7.65 6.62
N GLN A 246 -39.24 8.04 5.47
CA GLN A 246 -40.38 8.96 5.40
C GLN A 246 -41.61 8.40 6.12
N LYS A 247 -41.83 7.07 6.06
CA LYS A 247 -42.89 6.40 6.83
C LYS A 247 -42.66 6.39 8.34
N LEU A 248 -41.39 6.38 8.78
CA LEU A 248 -41.01 6.44 10.19
C LEU A 248 -40.92 7.89 10.73
N SER A 249 -40.76 8.88 9.85
CA SER A 249 -40.62 10.31 10.18
C SER A 249 -41.95 11.06 10.41
N PHE A 250 -43.05 10.35 10.65
CA PHE A 250 -44.40 10.90 10.95
C PHE A 250 -44.49 11.65 12.32
N GLY A 251 -43.43 12.38 12.72
CA GLY A 251 -43.38 13.04 14.02
C GLY A 251 -42.28 14.07 14.25
N GLN A 252 -41.51 14.49 13.23
CA GLN A 252 -40.57 15.60 13.41
C GLN A 252 -41.34 16.93 13.55
N VAL A 253 -41.25 17.55 14.73
CA VAL A 253 -41.87 18.86 15.01
C VAL A 253 -41.17 19.91 14.16
N VAL A 254 -41.96 20.57 13.31
CA VAL A 254 -41.53 21.63 12.41
C VAL A 254 -41.12 22.85 13.25
N ARG A 255 -39.91 23.36 13.02
CA ARG A 255 -39.44 24.63 13.57
C ARG A 255 -39.84 25.74 12.60
N ASN A 256 -40.62 26.71 13.07
CA ASN A 256 -41.24 27.76 12.23
C ASN A 256 -40.40 29.03 12.05
N ASP A 257 -39.11 29.03 12.45
CA ASP A 257 -38.36 30.29 12.61
C ASP A 257 -37.22 30.45 11.59
N GLY A 258 -37.54 30.50 10.29
CA GLY A 258 -36.54 30.78 9.24
C GLY A 258 -37.16 31.23 7.89
N PRO A 259 -36.42 32.02 7.08
CA PRO A 259 -36.93 32.61 5.83
C PRO A 259 -37.27 31.55 4.76
N GLU A 260 -38.24 31.87 3.91
CA GLU A 260 -38.93 30.91 3.03
C GLU A 260 -38.02 30.13 2.05
N SER A 261 -36.83 30.65 1.75
CA SER A 261 -35.84 30.02 0.87
C SER A 261 -35.17 28.76 1.45
N HIS A 262 -35.26 28.52 2.77
CA HIS A 262 -34.69 27.34 3.43
C HIS A 262 -35.63 26.12 3.46
N PHE A 263 -36.86 26.28 2.98
CA PHE A 263 -37.88 25.23 2.98
C PHE A 263 -37.79 24.23 1.82
N SER A 264 -36.87 24.43 0.87
CA SER A 264 -36.64 23.51 -0.26
C SER A 264 -35.82 22.27 0.12
N LYS A 265 -35.19 22.26 1.30
CA LYS A 265 -34.49 21.09 1.89
C LYS A 265 -35.37 20.33 2.90
N ARG A 266 -36.70 20.36 2.70
CA ARG A 266 -37.68 19.69 3.56
C ARG A 266 -37.76 18.20 3.24
N GLY A 267 -37.59 17.35 4.25
CA GLY A 267 -38.02 15.95 4.22
C GLY A 267 -36.98 14.88 3.89
N THR A 268 -35.70 15.22 3.70
CA THR A 268 -34.63 14.21 3.64
C THR A 268 -34.18 13.87 5.06
N PRO A 269 -34.45 12.65 5.55
CA PRO A 269 -34.06 12.26 6.90
C PRO A 269 -32.52 12.27 7.01
N THR A 270 -32.01 12.73 8.15
CA THR A 270 -30.57 12.82 8.48
C THR A 270 -29.83 11.46 8.51
N MET A 271 -30.48 10.36 8.13
CA MET A 271 -29.92 9.00 8.14
C MET A 271 -29.20 8.60 6.84
N GLY A 272 -28.89 9.54 5.95
CA GLY A 272 -28.05 9.27 4.76
C GLY A 272 -26.71 8.62 5.10
N GLY A 273 -26.18 8.88 6.31
CA GLY A 273 -24.97 8.24 6.82
C GLY A 273 -25.07 6.71 6.93
N ILE A 274 -26.24 6.14 7.25
CA ILE A 274 -26.43 4.68 7.33
C ILE A 274 -26.27 4.06 5.94
N MET A 275 -26.80 4.71 4.92
CA MET A 275 -26.69 4.24 3.54
C MET A 275 -25.24 4.25 3.07
N ILE A 276 -24.55 5.37 3.29
CA ILE A 276 -23.14 5.51 2.93
C ILE A 276 -22.30 4.46 3.67
N LEU A 277 -22.49 4.32 4.99
CA LEU A 277 -21.74 3.38 5.82
C LEU A 277 -21.95 1.93 5.36
N THR A 278 -23.21 1.53 5.14
CA THR A 278 -23.56 0.17 4.70
C THR A 278 -22.96 -0.14 3.33
N SER A 279 -23.04 0.81 2.39
CA SER A 279 -22.46 0.65 1.05
C SER A 279 -20.93 0.51 1.08
N ILE A 280 -20.25 1.32 1.90
CA ILE A 280 -18.80 1.23 2.06
C ILE A 280 -18.42 -0.12 2.68
N VAL A 281 -19.09 -0.53 3.76
CA VAL A 281 -18.78 -1.79 4.46
C VAL A 281 -18.97 -2.99 3.53
N ILE A 282 -20.08 -3.07 2.81
CA ILE A 282 -20.33 -4.18 1.86
C ILE A 282 -19.27 -4.18 0.77
N SER A 283 -18.95 -3.01 0.19
CA SER A 283 -17.93 -2.93 -0.86
C SER A 283 -16.55 -3.34 -0.37
N VAL A 284 -16.12 -2.85 0.80
CA VAL A 284 -14.83 -3.23 1.39
C VAL A 284 -14.79 -4.73 1.66
N LEU A 285 -15.86 -5.33 2.17
CA LEU A 285 -15.91 -6.78 2.40
C LEU A 285 -15.91 -7.60 1.10
N LEU A 286 -16.33 -7.04 -0.04
CA LEU A 286 -16.27 -7.73 -1.33
C LEU A 286 -14.88 -7.68 -1.95
N TRP A 287 -14.19 -6.54 -1.82
CA TRP A 287 -12.98 -6.23 -2.59
C TRP A 287 -11.70 -6.08 -1.76
N ALA A 288 -11.75 -6.08 -0.43
CA ALA A 288 -10.56 -6.02 0.41
C ALA A 288 -9.99 -7.42 0.68
N TYR A 289 -8.72 -7.49 1.07
CA TYR A 289 -8.15 -8.75 1.55
C TYR A 289 -8.47 -8.89 3.05
N PRO A 290 -9.16 -9.96 3.48
CA PRO A 290 -9.49 -10.16 4.89
C PRO A 290 -8.26 -10.56 5.72
N SER A 291 -7.23 -11.09 5.05
CA SER A 291 -5.92 -11.39 5.63
C SER A 291 -5.16 -10.13 6.04
N ASN A 292 -5.56 -8.95 5.57
CA ASN A 292 -4.89 -7.71 5.92
C ASN A 292 -5.50 -7.15 7.23
N PRO A 293 -4.76 -7.13 8.35
CA PRO A 293 -5.26 -6.67 9.64
C PRO A 293 -5.61 -5.18 9.65
N TYR A 294 -4.99 -4.38 8.78
CA TYR A 294 -5.26 -2.94 8.67
C TYR A 294 -6.66 -2.66 8.11
N VAL A 295 -7.20 -3.53 7.25
CA VAL A 295 -8.57 -3.41 6.73
C VAL A 295 -9.58 -3.48 7.88
N TRP A 296 -9.38 -4.43 8.79
CA TRP A 296 -10.22 -4.57 9.97
C TRP A 296 -10.10 -3.39 10.94
N CYS A 297 -8.90 -2.86 11.13
CA CYS A 297 -8.69 -1.65 11.94
C CYS A 297 -9.51 -0.47 11.39
N VAL A 298 -9.44 -0.23 10.08
CA VAL A 298 -10.20 0.85 9.43
C VAL A 298 -11.70 0.57 9.50
N LEU A 299 -12.16 -0.66 9.28
CA LEU A 299 -13.58 -1.03 9.40
C LEU A 299 -14.11 -0.81 10.82
N VAL A 300 -13.34 -1.13 11.86
CA VAL A 300 -13.73 -0.90 13.26
C VAL A 300 -13.89 0.60 13.54
N VAL A 301 -12.95 1.43 13.08
CA VAL A 301 -13.05 2.89 13.22
C VAL A 301 -14.26 3.42 12.46
N LEU A 302 -14.43 3.00 11.21
CA LEU A 302 -15.52 3.45 10.34
C LEU A 302 -16.89 3.10 10.93
N ILE A 303 -17.11 1.82 11.30
CA ILE A 303 -18.35 1.35 11.89
C ILE A 303 -18.56 1.99 13.27
N GLY A 304 -17.51 2.07 14.09
CA GLY A 304 -17.58 2.66 15.42
C GLY A 304 -17.98 4.13 15.39
N TYR A 305 -17.38 4.93 14.53
CA TYR A 305 -17.76 6.33 14.34
C TYR A 305 -19.14 6.46 13.70
N GLY A 306 -19.48 5.55 12.78
CA GLY A 306 -20.82 5.43 12.21
C GLY A 306 -21.89 5.19 13.27
N ILE A 307 -21.64 4.33 14.26
CA ILE A 307 -22.55 4.06 15.39
C ILE A 307 -22.71 5.32 16.26
N ILE A 308 -21.62 6.04 16.56
CA ILE A 308 -21.70 7.30 17.32
C ILE A 308 -22.56 8.32 16.58
N GLY A 309 -22.36 8.48 15.27
CA GLY A 309 -23.18 9.34 14.42
C GLY A 309 -24.65 8.90 14.38
N PHE A 310 -24.90 7.60 14.24
CA PHE A 310 -26.25 7.04 14.26
C PHE A 310 -26.96 7.30 15.61
N VAL A 311 -26.27 7.12 16.73
CA VAL A 311 -26.81 7.40 18.07
C VAL A 311 -27.13 8.90 18.24
N ASP A 312 -26.29 9.78 17.69
CA ASP A 312 -26.55 11.23 17.68
C ASP A 312 -27.82 11.57 16.92
N ASP A 313 -27.95 11.07 15.69
CA ASP A 313 -29.10 11.34 14.83
C ASP A 313 -30.37 10.67 15.33
N TYR A 314 -30.28 9.45 15.88
CA TYR A 314 -31.39 8.76 16.54
C TYR A 314 -31.90 9.55 17.74
N ARG A 315 -31.00 10.09 18.59
CA ARG A 315 -31.41 10.92 19.75
C ARG A 315 -32.09 12.20 19.31
N LYS A 316 -31.63 12.87 18.25
CA LYS A 316 -32.29 14.07 17.70
C LYS A 316 -33.71 13.77 17.24
N VAL A 317 -33.91 12.64 16.57
CA VAL A 317 -35.22 12.24 16.02
C VAL A 317 -36.18 11.79 17.12
N VAL A 318 -35.74 10.93 18.04
CA VAL A 318 -36.62 10.34 19.06
C VAL A 318 -36.92 11.30 20.20
N ARG A 319 -35.95 12.10 20.65
CA ARG A 319 -36.13 13.04 21.77
C ARG A 319 -36.65 14.42 21.35
N LYS A 320 -36.80 14.67 20.04
CA LYS A 320 -37.18 15.98 19.47
C LYS A 320 -36.32 17.16 19.98
N ASP A 321 -35.10 16.86 20.44
CA ASP A 321 -34.13 17.82 20.93
C ASP A 321 -33.08 18.06 19.85
N THR A 322 -32.97 19.31 19.41
CA THR A 322 -32.05 19.72 18.34
C THR A 322 -30.58 19.63 18.75
N LYS A 323 -30.27 19.52 20.05
CA LYS A 323 -28.88 19.49 20.56
C LYS A 323 -28.18 18.13 20.37
N GLY A 324 -28.92 17.04 20.18
CA GLY A 324 -28.34 15.70 19.96
C GLY A 324 -27.48 15.19 21.13
N LEU A 325 -26.47 14.38 20.83
CA LEU A 325 -25.50 13.88 21.80
C LEU A 325 -24.53 15.00 22.21
N ILE A 326 -24.32 15.19 23.52
CA ILE A 326 -23.41 16.19 24.06
C ILE A 326 -22.00 15.98 23.46
N ALA A 327 -21.37 17.05 22.99
CA ALA A 327 -20.07 17.02 22.32
C ALA A 327 -19.01 16.21 23.10
N ARG A 328 -18.95 16.38 24.43
CA ARG A 328 -18.03 15.63 25.30
C ARG A 328 -18.14 14.10 25.13
N TRP A 329 -19.36 13.59 24.97
CA TRP A 329 -19.59 12.15 24.80
C TRP A 329 -19.24 11.68 23.39
N LYS A 330 -19.43 12.52 22.36
CA LYS A 330 -18.97 12.21 21.00
C LYS A 330 -17.46 12.04 20.96
N TYR A 331 -16.74 13.06 21.43
CA TYR A 331 -15.28 13.03 21.45
C TYR A 331 -14.74 11.93 22.37
N PHE A 332 -15.37 11.71 23.53
CA PHE A 332 -14.99 10.61 24.43
C PHE A 332 -15.02 9.25 23.71
N TRP A 333 -16.15 8.88 23.09
CA TRP A 333 -16.26 7.59 22.41
C TRP A 333 -15.36 7.49 21.17
N MET A 334 -15.17 8.59 20.43
CA MET A 334 -14.21 8.62 19.32
C MET A 334 -12.78 8.37 19.80
N SER A 335 -12.36 9.02 20.89
CA SER A 335 -11.05 8.82 21.49
C SER A 335 -10.86 7.41 22.03
N VAL A 336 -11.89 6.82 22.67
CA VAL A 336 -11.84 5.42 23.15
C VAL A 336 -11.60 4.45 22.01
N ILE A 337 -12.33 4.58 20.90
CA ILE A 337 -12.17 3.72 19.72
C ILE A 337 -10.78 3.93 19.09
N ALA A 338 -10.35 5.18 18.92
CA ALA A 338 -9.04 5.51 18.36
C ALA A 338 -7.89 4.94 19.19
N LEU A 339 -7.95 5.10 20.52
CA LEU A 339 -6.94 4.57 21.45
C LEU A 339 -6.93 3.04 21.44
N GLY A 340 -8.10 2.40 21.38
CA GLY A 340 -8.22 0.94 21.28
C GLY A 340 -7.55 0.39 20.02
N VAL A 341 -7.79 1.02 18.87
CA VAL A 341 -7.14 0.64 17.60
C VAL A 341 -5.65 0.95 17.62
N ALA A 342 -5.22 2.10 18.15
CA ALA A 342 -3.81 2.44 18.28
C ALA A 342 -3.07 1.43 19.17
N PHE A 343 -3.68 1.01 20.28
CA PHE A 343 -3.13 -0.02 21.16
C PHE A 343 -3.06 -1.39 20.48
N ALA A 344 -4.11 -1.79 19.74
CA ALA A 344 -4.09 -3.01 18.96
C ALA A 344 -2.96 -3.03 17.92
N LEU A 345 -2.77 -1.93 17.19
CA LEU A 345 -1.67 -1.76 16.25
C LEU A 345 -0.30 -1.81 16.95
N TYR A 346 -0.16 -1.17 18.11
CA TYR A 346 1.06 -1.24 18.92
C TYR A 346 1.37 -2.68 19.37
N LEU A 347 0.37 -3.43 19.81
CA LEU A 347 0.55 -4.84 20.20
C LEU A 347 0.97 -5.72 19.02
N VAL A 348 0.37 -5.51 17.84
CA VAL A 348 0.76 -6.21 16.61
C VAL A 348 2.21 -5.88 16.25
N GLY A 349 2.58 -4.59 16.26
CA GLY A 349 3.95 -4.15 16.02
C GLY A 349 4.95 -4.74 17.04
N LYS A 350 4.59 -4.78 18.32
CA LYS A 350 5.41 -5.36 19.39
C LYS A 350 5.57 -6.88 19.27
N ARG A 351 4.54 -7.60 18.81
CA ARG A 351 4.62 -9.05 18.55
C ARG A 351 5.56 -9.34 17.38
N HIS A 352 5.45 -8.58 16.28
CA HIS A 352 6.39 -8.70 15.16
C HIS A 352 7.84 -8.35 15.55
N ALA A 353 8.03 -7.44 16.50
CA ALA A 353 9.35 -7.13 17.04
C ALA A 353 9.93 -8.23 17.95
N ARG A 354 9.09 -9.09 18.55
CA ARG A 354 9.52 -10.18 19.44
C ARG A 354 9.65 -11.54 18.76
N ASP A 355 8.82 -11.84 17.76
CA ASP A 355 8.89 -13.06 16.96
C ASP A 355 8.79 -12.68 15.48
N PRO A 356 9.93 -12.61 14.77
CA PRO A 356 9.97 -12.24 13.37
C PRO A 356 9.50 -13.35 12.41
N THR A 357 9.17 -14.54 12.93
CA THR A 357 8.75 -15.74 12.18
C THR A 357 7.28 -16.11 12.39
N GLY A 358 6.66 -15.61 13.46
CA GLY A 358 5.22 -15.76 13.70
C GLY A 358 4.40 -14.92 12.74
N GLY A 359 3.70 -15.58 11.81
CA GLY A 359 2.74 -14.94 10.89
C GLY A 359 1.75 -14.06 11.65
N ALA A 360 1.40 -12.92 11.06
CA ALA A 360 0.40 -12.00 11.61
C ALA A 360 -0.98 -12.69 11.66
N VAL A 361 -1.30 -13.31 12.79
CA VAL A 361 -2.65 -13.81 13.07
C VAL A 361 -3.36 -12.76 13.94
N LEU A 362 -4.36 -12.11 13.35
CA LEU A 362 -5.50 -11.54 14.08
C LEU A 362 -6.69 -12.49 13.92
#